data_AF-A0A8S1AWZ0-F1
#
_entry.id   AF-A0A8S1AWZ0-F1
#
_cell.length_a   1.000
_cell.length_b   1.000
_cell.length_c   1.000
_cell.angle_alpha   90.00
_cell.angle_beta   90.00
_cell.angle_gamma   90.00
#
_symmetry.space_group_name_H-M   'P 1'
#
loop_
_entity.id
_entity.type
_entity.pdbx_description
1 polymer ?
#
loop_
_entity_poly.entity_id
_entity_poly.type
_entity_poly.pdbx_seq_one_letter_code
_entity_poly.pdbx_strand_id
1 'polypeptide(L)'
;MSLYEQQVEKRQEIARIKTNFNKDSASRKTVDYYKTRLGNLDSLWEEFKHNHDRMCTEESRTHQYFTEKWFESTEECYREVRALLWQSYQQMVAPLVAAYEEKSKLSSSSEQDAVKQQELDSKISSAPMFIPKIDNINHIIRIPVPEEEINETDSGELSSTIDQLKQQIKDLKASSSYLDYDLSPHDIQQYAGISILFVVFLLVGGAFLWKKQQCTRRGRRVITPDIELQSTRSSGRRNTNTRTNRACSPINFKRSDCPI
;
A
#
# COMPACT_ATOMS: atom_id res chain seq x y z
N MET A 1 -33.56 17.26 -1.65
CA MET A 1 -32.78 16.27 -2.42
C MET A 1 -33.37 14.92 -2.12
N SER A 2 -33.81 14.18 -3.14
CA SER A 2 -34.41 12.85 -2.96
C SER A 2 -33.38 11.86 -2.41
N LEU A 3 -33.82 10.76 -1.79
CA LEU A 3 -32.90 9.70 -1.33
C LEU A 3 -32.08 9.12 -2.48
N TYR A 4 -32.69 8.99 -3.66
CA TYR A 4 -32.01 8.53 -4.86
C TYR A 4 -30.89 9.48 -5.31
N GLU A 5 -31.14 10.80 -5.33
CA GLU A 5 -30.11 11.80 -5.65
C GLU A 5 -28.93 11.72 -4.70
N GLN A 6 -29.19 11.53 -3.39
CA GLN A 6 -28.13 11.35 -2.39
C GLN A 6 -27.30 10.08 -2.67
N GLN A 7 -27.93 8.97 -3.06
CA GLN A 7 -27.20 7.75 -3.43
C GLN A 7 -26.32 7.95 -4.67
N VAL A 8 -26.84 8.67 -5.67
CA VAL A 8 -26.08 9.01 -6.88
C VAL A 8 -24.85 9.84 -6.52
N GLU A 9 -25.01 10.84 -5.66
CA GLU A 9 -23.91 11.68 -5.19
C GLU A 9 -22.84 10.86 -4.46
N LYS A 10 -23.23 10.05 -3.46
CA LYS A 10 -22.29 9.24 -2.68
C LYS A 10 -21.51 8.25 -3.56
N ARG A 11 -22.19 7.59 -4.51
CA ARG A 11 -21.53 6.74 -5.51
C ARG A 11 -20.49 7.50 -6.32
N GLN A 12 -20.82 8.71 -6.78
CA GLN A 12 -19.88 9.54 -7.54
C GLN A 12 -18.68 9.98 -6.68
N GLU A 13 -18.88 10.25 -5.39
CA GLU A 13 -17.79 10.58 -4.47
C GLU A 13 -16.83 9.40 -4.25
N ILE A 14 -17.36 8.19 -4.06
CA ILE A 14 -16.57 6.96 -3.98
C ILE A 14 -15.75 6.76 -5.27
N ALA A 15 -16.37 6.90 -6.43
CA ALA A 15 -15.67 6.80 -7.71
C ALA A 15 -14.61 7.91 -7.87
N ARG A 16 -14.90 9.13 -7.43
CA ARG A 16 -13.97 10.26 -7.48
C ARG A 16 -12.74 9.99 -6.61
N ILE A 17 -12.88 9.32 -5.47
CA ILE A 17 -11.74 8.91 -4.63
C ILE A 17 -10.73 8.10 -5.45
N LYS A 18 -11.19 7.10 -6.22
CA LYS A 18 -10.36 6.27 -7.13
C LYS A 18 -9.61 7.13 -8.13
N THR A 19 -10.32 8.02 -8.83
CA THR A 19 -9.73 8.85 -9.88
C THR A 19 -8.67 9.81 -9.33
N ASN A 20 -8.94 10.43 -8.19
CA ASN A 20 -8.03 11.35 -7.53
C ASN A 20 -6.79 10.62 -7.00
N PHE A 21 -6.97 9.45 -6.39
CA PHE A 21 -5.86 8.63 -5.93
C PHE A 21 -4.90 8.23 -7.06
N ASN A 22 -5.44 7.89 -8.23
CA ASN A 22 -4.63 7.55 -9.41
C ASN A 22 -3.90 8.77 -10.01
N LYS A 23 -4.45 9.98 -9.83
CA LYS A 23 -3.84 11.23 -10.30
C LYS A 23 -2.80 11.79 -9.33
N ASP A 24 -2.92 11.47 -8.04
CA ASP A 24 -2.00 11.97 -7.02
C ASP A 24 -0.59 11.39 -7.20
N SER A 25 0.41 12.28 -7.13
CA SER A 25 1.82 11.91 -7.21
C SER A 25 2.26 11.07 -6.01
N ALA A 26 3.28 10.23 -6.20
CA ALA A 26 3.82 9.38 -5.13
C ALA A 26 4.25 10.17 -3.89
N SER A 27 4.78 11.38 -4.06
CA SER A 27 5.20 12.25 -2.95
C SER A 27 4.06 12.69 -2.01
N ARG A 28 2.81 12.72 -2.49
CA ARG A 28 1.64 13.09 -1.67
C ARG A 28 1.07 11.91 -0.90
N LYS A 29 1.40 10.70 -1.31
CA LYS A 29 0.90 9.46 -0.72
C LYS A 29 1.75 9.15 0.50
N THR A 30 1.46 9.78 1.63
CA THR A 30 2.07 9.52 2.95
C THR A 30 1.19 8.57 3.77
N VAL A 31 1.70 8.03 4.89
CA VAL A 31 0.93 7.20 5.83
C VAL A 31 -0.38 7.90 6.25
N ASP A 32 -0.31 9.17 6.64
CA ASP A 32 -1.49 9.93 7.08
C ASP A 32 -2.48 10.21 5.95
N TYR A 33 -1.98 10.39 4.72
CA TYR A 33 -2.83 10.48 3.53
C TYR A 33 -3.68 9.23 3.36
N TYR A 34 -3.08 8.03 3.47
CA TYR A 34 -3.83 6.77 3.35
C TYR A 34 -4.87 6.60 4.45
N LYS A 35 -4.51 6.88 5.71
CA LYS A 35 -5.44 6.82 6.85
C LYS A 35 -6.63 7.74 6.64
N THR A 36 -6.39 8.99 6.29
CA THR A 36 -7.45 9.98 6.01
C THR A 36 -8.32 9.52 4.84
N ARG A 37 -7.72 8.99 3.78
CA ARG A 37 -8.45 8.58 2.59
C ARG A 37 -9.32 7.35 2.82
N LEU A 38 -8.83 6.37 3.57
CA LEU A 38 -9.59 5.19 3.98
C LEU A 38 -10.73 5.58 4.91
N GLY A 39 -10.48 6.44 5.91
CA GLY A 39 -11.54 6.94 6.80
C GLY A 39 -12.64 7.68 6.03
N ASN A 40 -12.28 8.54 5.08
CA ASN A 40 -13.26 9.23 4.23
C ASN A 40 -14.04 8.24 3.34
N LEU A 41 -13.39 7.23 2.79
CA LEU A 41 -14.04 6.20 1.97
C LEU A 41 -15.05 5.39 2.79
N ASP A 42 -14.66 4.97 4.00
CA ASP A 42 -15.50 4.20 4.90
C ASP A 42 -16.70 5.04 5.38
N SER A 43 -16.49 6.32 5.71
CA SER A 43 -17.58 7.25 6.05
C SER A 43 -18.63 7.37 4.93
N LEU A 44 -18.18 7.56 3.68
CA LEU A 44 -19.09 7.62 2.53
C LEU A 44 -19.86 6.32 2.32
N TRP A 45 -19.22 5.19 2.56
CA TRP A 45 -19.86 3.88 2.43
C TRP A 45 -20.90 3.63 3.51
N GLU A 46 -20.63 4.01 4.77
CA GLU A 46 -21.62 3.91 5.85
C GLU A 46 -22.85 4.79 5.57
N GLU A 47 -22.67 6.01 5.08
CA GLU A 47 -23.79 6.87 4.66
C GLU A 47 -24.57 6.27 3.49
N PHE A 48 -23.89 5.69 2.49
CA PHE A 48 -24.53 5.01 1.36
C PHE A 48 -25.38 3.82 1.81
N LYS A 49 -24.86 3.00 2.74
CA LYS A 49 -25.60 1.88 3.35
C LYS A 49 -26.80 2.36 4.15
N HIS A 50 -26.64 3.38 4.99
CA HIS A 50 -27.75 3.94 5.75
C HIS A 50 -28.87 4.44 4.82
N ASN A 51 -28.51 5.12 3.73
CA ASN A 51 -29.47 5.55 2.72
C ASN A 51 -30.12 4.36 1.99
N HIS A 52 -29.40 3.26 1.79
CA HIS A 52 -29.93 2.04 1.17
C HIS A 52 -31.01 1.41 2.05
N ASP A 53 -30.74 1.30 3.34
CA ASP A 53 -31.69 0.75 4.31
C ASP A 53 -32.98 1.60 4.33
N ARG A 54 -32.84 2.93 4.29
CA ARG A 54 -33.98 3.85 4.15
C ARG A 54 -34.74 3.65 2.85
N MET A 55 -34.05 3.59 1.71
CA MET A 55 -34.70 3.33 0.42
C MET A 55 -35.44 2.00 0.40
N CYS A 56 -34.94 0.96 1.08
CA CYS A 56 -35.63 -0.33 1.17
C CYS A 56 -36.98 -0.24 1.90
N THR A 57 -37.17 0.77 2.75
CA THR A 57 -38.41 1.04 3.49
C THR A 57 -39.32 2.07 2.81
N GLU A 58 -38.75 3.09 2.19
CA GLU A 58 -39.49 4.27 1.70
C GLU A 58 -39.87 4.15 0.21
N GLU A 59 -39.11 3.41 -0.60
CA GLU A 59 -39.22 3.42 -2.06
C GLU A 59 -39.74 2.10 -2.64
N SER A 60 -40.39 2.17 -3.81
CA SER A 60 -40.89 0.98 -4.51
C SER A 60 -39.76 0.11 -5.04
N ARG A 61 -39.91 -1.22 -4.98
CA ARG A 61 -38.98 -2.21 -5.59
C ARG A 61 -38.89 -2.09 -7.12
N THR A 62 -39.83 -1.40 -7.76
CA THR A 62 -39.79 -1.09 -9.20
C THR A 62 -38.94 0.13 -9.53
N HIS A 63 -38.44 0.85 -8.52
CA HIS A 63 -37.58 2.02 -8.72
C HIS A 63 -36.25 1.62 -9.39
N GLN A 64 -35.72 2.50 -10.24
CA GLN A 64 -34.50 2.28 -11.04
C GLN A 64 -33.32 1.77 -10.20
N TYR A 65 -33.17 2.32 -9.00
CA TYR A 65 -32.15 1.92 -8.02
C TYR A 65 -32.10 0.40 -7.79
N PHE A 66 -33.27 -0.25 -7.65
CA PHE A 66 -33.37 -1.69 -7.38
C PHE A 66 -33.29 -2.52 -8.66
N THR A 67 -33.89 -2.05 -9.75
CA THR A 67 -33.88 -2.80 -11.03
C THR A 67 -32.48 -2.87 -11.63
N GLU A 68 -31.68 -1.83 -11.47
CA GLU A 68 -30.29 -1.76 -11.96
C GLU A 68 -29.24 -2.25 -10.94
N LYS A 69 -29.65 -2.77 -9.77
CA LYS A 69 -28.74 -3.28 -8.73
C LYS A 69 -27.66 -2.27 -8.32
N TRP A 70 -28.09 -1.04 -8.06
CA TRP A 70 -27.17 0.08 -7.76
C TRP A 70 -26.35 -0.16 -6.50
N PHE A 71 -26.93 -0.83 -5.51
CA PHE A 71 -26.25 -1.12 -4.25
C PHE A 71 -25.05 -2.04 -4.50
N GLU A 72 -25.27 -3.17 -5.16
CA GLU A 72 -24.26 -4.18 -5.44
C GLU A 72 -23.14 -3.62 -6.33
N SER A 73 -23.49 -2.86 -7.37
CA SER A 73 -22.49 -2.22 -8.23
C SER A 73 -21.65 -1.17 -7.46
N THR A 74 -22.25 -0.45 -6.52
CA THR A 74 -21.52 0.55 -5.72
C THR A 74 -20.67 -0.13 -4.65
N GLU A 75 -21.15 -1.22 -4.06
CA GLU A 75 -20.39 -2.05 -3.13
C GLU A 75 -19.11 -2.60 -3.77
N GLU A 76 -19.22 -3.12 -4.99
CA GLU A 76 -18.08 -3.59 -5.77
C GLU A 76 -17.07 -2.45 -5.99
N CYS A 77 -17.55 -1.27 -6.39
CA CYS A 77 -16.70 -0.08 -6.54
C CYS A 77 -16.00 0.31 -5.23
N TYR A 78 -16.72 0.30 -4.10
CA TYR A 78 -16.14 0.56 -2.77
C TYR A 78 -15.03 -0.45 -2.43
N ARG A 79 -15.32 -1.76 -2.59
CA ARG A 79 -14.35 -2.84 -2.31
C ARG A 79 -13.09 -2.70 -3.15
N GLU A 80 -13.23 -2.42 -4.45
CA GLU A 80 -12.09 -2.17 -5.34
C GLU A 80 -11.23 -1.00 -4.87
N VAL A 81 -11.86 0.13 -4.52
CA VAL A 81 -11.14 1.35 -4.09
C VAL A 81 -10.46 1.12 -2.76
N ARG A 82 -11.13 0.45 -1.82
CA ARG A 82 -10.57 0.11 -0.50
C ARG A 82 -9.37 -0.82 -0.63
N ALA A 83 -9.49 -1.88 -1.44
CA ALA A 83 -8.40 -2.80 -1.72
C ALA A 83 -7.19 -2.09 -2.36
N LEU A 84 -7.43 -1.20 -3.33
CA LEU A 84 -6.39 -0.40 -3.97
C LEU A 84 -5.63 0.49 -2.96
N LEU A 85 -6.37 1.19 -2.09
CA LEU A 85 -5.79 2.04 -1.05
C LEU A 85 -5.00 1.22 -0.04
N TRP A 86 -5.57 0.11 0.44
CA TRP A 86 -4.94 -0.78 1.41
C TRP A 86 -3.67 -1.42 0.89
N GLN A 87 -3.70 -1.98 -0.33
CA GLN A 87 -2.53 -2.58 -0.96
C GLN A 87 -1.39 -1.57 -1.12
N SER A 88 -1.72 -0.35 -1.56
CA SER A 88 -0.74 0.72 -1.71
C SER A 88 -0.16 1.18 -0.36
N TYR A 89 -0.99 1.21 0.68
CA TYR A 89 -0.56 1.49 2.05
C TYR A 89 0.43 0.43 2.56
N GLN A 90 0.11 -0.85 2.38
CA GLN A 90 0.98 -1.96 2.77
C GLN A 90 2.33 -1.93 2.06
N GLN A 91 2.38 -1.59 0.78
CA GLN A 91 3.63 -1.44 0.03
C GLN A 91 4.57 -0.38 0.61
N MET A 92 4.03 0.67 1.25
CA MET A 92 4.83 1.70 1.90
C MET A 92 5.25 1.30 3.32
N VAL A 93 4.35 0.69 4.09
CA VAL A 93 4.60 0.40 5.50
C VAL A 93 5.49 -0.83 5.68
N ALA A 94 5.36 -1.86 4.84
CA ALA A 94 6.15 -3.08 4.91
C ALA A 94 7.68 -2.84 5.00
N PRO A 95 8.32 -2.02 4.14
CA PRO A 95 9.76 -1.76 4.25
C PRO A 95 10.14 -0.97 5.51
N LEU A 96 9.27 -0.09 6.01
CA LEU A 96 9.53 0.68 7.23
C LEU A 96 9.52 -0.23 8.46
N VAL A 97 8.57 -1.16 8.53
CA VAL A 97 8.47 -2.16 9.60
C VAL A 97 9.68 -3.09 9.56
N ALA A 98 10.05 -3.60 8.38
CA ALA A 98 11.22 -4.47 8.22
C ALA A 98 12.52 -3.76 8.68
N ALA A 99 12.71 -2.49 8.32
CA ALA A 99 13.87 -1.72 8.74
C ALA A 99 13.91 -1.45 10.26
N TYR A 100 12.75 -1.32 10.90
CA TYR A 100 12.66 -1.19 12.36
C TYR A 100 13.01 -2.50 13.07
N GLU A 101 12.52 -3.63 12.56
CA GLU A 101 12.85 -4.96 13.08
C GLU A 101 14.33 -5.32 12.93
N GLU A 102 14.98 -4.87 11.85
CA GLU A 102 16.42 -5.06 11.67
C GLU A 102 17.23 -4.26 12.70
N LYS A 103 16.84 -3.00 12.94
CA LYS A 103 17.48 -2.14 13.96
C LYS A 103 17.28 -2.66 15.38
N SER A 104 16.11 -3.19 15.70
CA SER A 104 15.83 -3.74 17.03
C SER A 104 16.68 -4.98 17.33
N LYS A 105 16.86 -5.87 16.34
CA LYS A 105 17.74 -7.04 16.46
C LYS A 105 19.21 -6.64 16.66
N LEU A 106 19.69 -5.64 15.93
CA LEU A 106 21.08 -5.16 16.06
C LEU A 106 21.36 -4.58 17.45
N SER A 107 20.40 -3.84 18.04
CA SER A 107 20.53 -3.28 19.39
C SER A 107 20.59 -4.37 20.48
N SER A 108 19.86 -5.47 20.31
CA SER A 108 19.86 -6.57 21.30
C SER A 108 21.14 -7.42 21.27
N SER A 109 21.89 -7.41 20.16
CA SER A 109 23.14 -8.17 20.04
C SER A 109 24.34 -7.44 20.69
N SER A 110 24.34 -6.10 20.75
CA SER A 110 25.46 -5.35 21.34
C SER A 110 25.49 -5.36 22.87
N GLU A 111 24.37 -5.62 23.53
CA GLU A 111 24.32 -5.71 25.00
C GLU A 111 24.92 -7.03 25.53
N GLN A 112 24.85 -8.13 24.76
CA GLN A 112 25.44 -9.40 25.19
C GLN A 112 26.97 -9.44 25.06
N ASP A 113 27.54 -8.68 24.12
CA ASP A 113 29.00 -8.58 23.97
C ASP A 113 29.61 -7.61 25.00
N ALA A 114 28.87 -6.59 25.44
CA ALA A 114 29.31 -5.68 26.52
C ALA A 114 29.45 -6.41 27.87
N VAL A 115 28.58 -7.38 28.17
CA VAL A 115 28.66 -8.17 29.41
C VAL A 115 29.84 -9.14 29.40
N LYS A 116 30.24 -9.68 28.23
CA LYS A 116 31.45 -10.52 28.09
C LYS A 116 32.76 -9.74 28.18
N GLN A 117 32.76 -8.46 27.81
CA GLN A 117 33.96 -7.62 27.89
C GLN A 117 34.28 -7.19 29.33
N GLN A 118 33.25 -7.06 30.18
CA GLN A 118 33.42 -6.77 31.60
C GLN A 118 34.04 -7.93 32.39
N GLU A 119 33.95 -9.18 31.90
CA GLU A 119 34.56 -10.35 32.56
C GLU A 119 36.06 -10.50 32.22
N LEU A 120 36.50 -10.04 31.04
CA LEU A 120 37.91 -10.11 30.62
C LEU A 120 38.81 -9.03 31.25
N ASP A 121 38.24 -7.87 31.58
CA ASP A 121 38.97 -6.78 32.24
C ASP A 121 39.20 -7.05 33.75
N SER A 122 38.55 -8.06 34.32
CA SER A 122 38.80 -8.51 35.69
C SER A 122 40.07 -9.38 35.85
N LYS A 123 40.72 -9.78 34.75
CA LYS A 123 41.85 -10.73 34.77
C LYS A 123 43.22 -10.14 34.40
N ILE A 124 43.30 -8.85 34.05
CA ILE A 124 44.60 -8.18 33.83
C ILE A 124 45.05 -7.50 35.12
N SER A 125 45.72 -8.33 35.92
CA SER A 125 46.51 -7.99 37.10
C SER A 125 47.54 -6.89 36.81
N SER A 126 47.39 -5.78 37.55
CA SER A 126 48.43 -5.00 38.22
C SER A 126 49.71 -4.61 37.45
N ALA A 127 49.69 -3.42 36.85
CA ALA A 127 50.83 -2.52 36.90
C ALA A 127 50.41 -1.26 37.67
N PRO A 128 51.24 -0.71 38.58
CA PRO A 128 50.92 0.50 39.34
C PRO A 128 50.99 1.72 38.41
N MET A 129 49.90 1.98 37.70
CA MET A 129 49.71 3.23 36.97
C MET A 129 49.23 4.29 37.96
N PHE A 130 50.01 5.36 38.11
CA PHE A 130 49.69 6.48 38.98
C PHE A 130 48.49 7.24 38.43
N ILE A 131 47.30 6.91 38.93
CA ILE A 131 46.08 7.65 38.65
C ILE A 131 46.08 8.87 39.58
N PRO A 132 46.16 10.11 39.06
CA PRO A 132 46.05 11.29 39.90
C PRO A 132 44.67 11.29 40.57
N LYS A 133 44.66 11.45 41.88
CA LYS A 133 43.45 11.53 42.70
C LYS A 133 42.72 12.80 42.33
N ILE A 134 41.71 12.70 41.47
CA ILE A 134 40.81 13.82 41.17
C ILE A 134 39.89 13.93 42.37
N ASP A 135 40.06 14.98 43.17
CA ASP A 135 39.14 15.28 44.26
C ASP A 135 37.74 15.51 43.70
N ASN A 136 36.76 14.97 44.41
CA ASN A 136 35.38 14.91 43.98
C ASN A 136 34.85 16.34 43.72
N ILE A 137 34.56 16.67 42.45
CA ILE A 137 33.97 17.96 42.02
C ILE A 137 32.48 18.05 42.41
N ASN A 138 32.01 17.21 43.34
CA ASN A 138 30.66 17.26 43.90
C ASN A 138 30.34 18.56 44.68
N HIS A 139 31.26 19.52 44.78
CA HIS A 139 31.03 20.77 45.51
C HIS A 139 30.75 22.01 44.63
N ILE A 140 30.88 21.92 43.29
CA ILE A 140 30.75 23.10 42.41
C ILE A 140 29.32 23.34 41.92
N ILE A 141 28.45 22.33 41.96
CA ILE A 141 27.04 22.48 41.56
C ILE A 141 26.14 22.06 42.72
N ARG A 142 25.91 23.00 43.67
CA ARG A 142 24.80 22.90 44.61
C ARG A 142 23.51 23.29 43.91
N ILE A 143 22.97 22.40 43.08
CA ILE A 143 21.55 22.48 42.73
C ILE A 143 20.83 21.77 43.89
N PRO A 144 20.00 22.46 44.69
CA PRO A 144 19.14 21.78 45.66
C PRO A 144 18.17 20.92 44.87
N VAL A 145 18.45 19.62 44.79
CA VAL A 145 17.46 18.63 44.38
C VAL A 145 16.50 18.53 45.57
N PRO A 146 15.20 18.84 45.40
CA PRO A 146 14.23 18.63 46.45
C PRO A 146 14.29 17.17 46.87
N GLU A 147 14.64 16.91 48.12
CA GLU A 147 14.42 15.60 48.74
C GLU A 147 12.92 15.46 48.94
N GLU A 148 12.21 15.07 47.87
CA GLU A 148 10.89 14.49 48.03
C GLU A 148 11.10 13.13 48.70
N GLU A 149 10.65 13.03 49.95
CA GLU A 149 10.52 11.78 50.68
C GLU A 149 9.70 10.80 49.84
N ILE A 150 10.38 9.90 49.12
CA ILE A 150 9.74 8.78 48.45
C ILE A 150 9.29 7.85 49.56
N ASN A 151 8.08 8.08 50.06
CA ASN A 151 7.37 7.12 50.89
C ASN A 151 7.28 5.81 50.10
N GLU A 152 7.94 4.75 50.57
CA GLU A 152 7.97 3.39 49.97
C GLU A 152 6.59 2.71 49.86
N THR A 153 5.50 3.43 50.19
CA THR A 153 4.12 2.93 50.19
C THR A 153 3.48 2.87 48.80
N ASP A 154 4.11 3.43 47.76
CA ASP A 154 3.46 3.65 46.45
C ASP A 154 3.83 2.64 45.33
N SER A 155 4.55 1.58 45.69
CA SER A 155 4.88 0.48 44.74
C SER A 155 3.64 -0.31 44.29
N GLY A 156 2.57 -0.30 45.09
CA GLY A 156 1.30 -0.95 44.77
C GLY A 156 0.53 -0.26 43.65
N GLU A 157 0.56 1.09 43.60
CA GLU A 157 -0.14 1.86 42.56
C GLU A 157 0.52 1.66 41.20
N LEU A 158 1.85 1.61 41.16
CA LEU A 158 2.61 1.35 39.94
C LEU A 158 2.35 -0.06 39.37
N SER A 159 2.23 -1.07 40.23
CA SER A 159 1.83 -2.43 39.80
C SER A 159 0.46 -2.43 39.15
N SER A 160 -0.49 -1.69 39.72
CA SER A 160 -1.87 -1.63 39.23
C SER A 160 -1.97 -0.94 37.85
N THR A 161 -1.17 0.11 37.63
CA THR A 161 -1.13 0.83 36.35
C THR A 161 -0.48 0.00 35.25
N ILE A 162 0.57 -0.78 35.59
CA ILE A 162 1.20 -1.73 34.65
C ILE A 162 0.21 -2.81 34.20
N ASP A 163 -0.58 -3.36 35.12
CA ASP A 163 -1.57 -4.39 34.77
C ASP A 163 -2.76 -3.81 34.01
N GLN A 164 -3.18 -2.57 34.31
CA GLN A 164 -4.16 -1.85 33.49
C GLN A 164 -3.65 -1.62 32.06
N LEU A 165 -2.38 -1.23 31.88
CA LEU A 165 -1.79 -1.05 30.55
C LEU A 165 -1.72 -2.36 29.77
N LYS A 166 -1.35 -3.48 30.42
CA LYS A 166 -1.39 -4.80 29.78
C LYS A 166 -2.80 -5.18 29.33
N GLN A 167 -3.80 -4.90 30.18
CA GLN A 167 -5.19 -5.20 29.85
C GLN A 167 -5.68 -4.34 28.67
N GLN A 168 -5.36 -3.05 28.65
CA GLN A 168 -5.67 -2.17 27.52
C GLN A 168 -5.00 -2.61 26.21
N ILE A 169 -3.73 -3.06 26.26
CA ILE A 169 -3.05 -3.62 25.08
C ILE A 169 -3.76 -4.89 24.60
N LYS A 170 -4.21 -5.75 25.52
CA LYS A 170 -4.93 -6.98 25.18
C LYS A 170 -6.28 -6.67 24.53
N ASP A 171 -7.00 -5.68 25.04
CA ASP A 171 -8.30 -5.25 24.51
C ASP A 171 -8.16 -4.54 23.17
N LEU A 172 -7.13 -3.71 22.99
CA LEU A 172 -6.78 -3.10 21.71
C LEU A 172 -6.34 -4.15 20.69
N LYS A 173 -5.64 -5.20 21.11
CA LYS A 173 -5.23 -6.30 20.22
C LYS A 173 -6.43 -7.17 19.82
N ALA A 174 -7.36 -7.41 20.74
CA ALA A 174 -8.60 -8.14 20.47
C ALA A 174 -9.55 -7.35 19.55
N SER A 175 -9.66 -6.04 19.74
CA SER A 175 -10.46 -5.16 18.85
C SER A 175 -9.77 -4.89 17.51
N SER A 176 -8.43 -4.84 17.47
CA SER A 176 -7.65 -4.79 16.21
C SER A 176 -7.78 -6.07 15.39
N SER A 177 -8.21 -7.19 15.98
CA SER A 177 -8.56 -8.42 15.25
C SER A 177 -9.72 -8.22 14.28
N TYR A 178 -10.45 -7.08 14.34
CA TYR A 178 -11.47 -6.73 13.35
C TYR A 178 -10.88 -6.22 12.01
N LEU A 179 -9.56 -5.95 11.98
CA LEU A 179 -8.79 -5.71 10.75
C LEU A 179 -8.03 -6.95 10.28
N ASP A 180 -8.19 -8.08 10.96
CA ASP A 180 -7.91 -9.38 10.37
C ASP A 180 -9.03 -9.60 9.35
N TYR A 181 -8.85 -8.98 8.19
CA TYR A 181 -9.55 -9.40 6.99
C TYR A 181 -9.29 -10.89 6.89
N ASP A 182 -10.27 -11.70 7.29
CA ASP A 182 -10.43 -13.05 6.81
C ASP A 182 -10.28 -12.95 5.29
N LEU A 183 -9.07 -13.19 4.79
CA LEU A 183 -8.87 -13.61 3.42
C LEU A 183 -9.63 -14.92 3.37
N SER A 184 -10.92 -14.79 3.03
CA SER A 184 -11.81 -15.91 2.85
C SER A 184 -11.04 -16.90 2.00
N PRO A 185 -10.94 -18.18 2.41
CA PRO A 185 -10.18 -19.18 1.65
C PRO A 185 -10.59 -19.24 0.17
N HIS A 186 -11.74 -18.67 -0.17
CA HIS A 186 -12.20 -18.43 -1.54
C HIS A 186 -11.33 -17.48 -2.38
N ASP A 187 -10.71 -16.45 -1.82
CA ASP A 187 -9.86 -15.50 -2.57
C ASP A 187 -8.54 -16.14 -2.99
N ILE A 188 -7.93 -16.93 -2.10
CA ILE A 188 -6.71 -17.69 -2.40
C ILE A 188 -6.96 -18.66 -3.56
N GLN A 189 -8.14 -19.29 -3.60
CA GLN A 189 -8.51 -20.18 -4.71
C GLN A 189 -8.74 -19.43 -6.03
N GLN A 190 -9.32 -18.23 -5.99
CA GLN A 190 -9.52 -17.42 -7.20
C GLN A 190 -8.19 -16.93 -7.79
N TYR A 191 -7.24 -16.51 -6.95
CA TYR A 191 -5.90 -16.11 -7.42
C TYR A 191 -5.12 -17.28 -8.03
N ALA A 192 -5.24 -18.48 -7.48
CA ALA A 192 -4.65 -19.68 -8.06
C ALA A 192 -5.28 -20.01 -9.42
N GLY A 193 -6.61 -19.92 -9.54
CA GLY A 193 -7.32 -20.13 -10.80
C GLY A 193 -6.89 -19.17 -11.90
N ILE A 194 -6.82 -17.86 -11.60
CA ILE A 194 -6.39 -16.84 -12.56
C ILE A 194 -4.93 -17.06 -12.99
N SER A 195 -4.05 -17.43 -12.07
CA SER A 195 -2.64 -17.68 -12.36
C SER A 195 -2.46 -18.85 -13.34
N ILE A 196 -3.21 -19.95 -13.16
CA ILE A 196 -3.19 -21.10 -14.08
C ILE A 196 -3.68 -20.70 -15.48
N LEU A 197 -4.78 -19.94 -15.56
CA LEU A 197 -5.29 -19.44 -16.84
C LEU A 197 -4.27 -18.57 -17.59
N PHE A 198 -3.55 -17.70 -16.86
CA PHE A 198 -2.53 -16.85 -17.44
C PHE A 198 -1.36 -17.66 -18.01
N VAL A 199 -0.91 -18.71 -17.30
CA VAL A 199 0.15 -19.61 -17.79
C VAL A 199 -0.30 -20.37 -19.05
N VAL A 200 -1.53 -20.90 -19.06
CA VAL A 200 -2.09 -21.56 -20.26
C VAL A 200 -2.14 -20.59 -21.44
N PHE A 201 -2.59 -19.35 -21.21
CA PHE A 201 -2.64 -18.33 -22.25
C PHE A 201 -1.24 -18.00 -22.81
N LEU A 202 -0.22 -17.88 -21.95
CA LEU A 202 1.16 -17.66 -22.38
C LEU A 202 1.72 -18.85 -23.17
N LEU A 203 1.41 -20.09 -22.79
CA LEU A 203 1.84 -21.29 -23.52
C LEU A 203 1.18 -21.38 -24.89
N VAL A 204 -0.14 -21.14 -24.98
CA VAL A 204 -0.87 -21.14 -26.26
C VAL A 204 -0.40 -20.00 -27.16
N GLY A 205 -0.24 -18.79 -26.61
CA GLY A 205 0.30 -17.64 -27.33
C GLY A 205 1.72 -17.86 -27.83
N GLY A 206 2.59 -18.43 -26.99
CA GLY A 206 3.95 -18.82 -27.34
C GLY A 206 4.00 -19.86 -28.46
N ALA A 207 3.19 -20.92 -28.37
CA ALA A 207 3.07 -21.94 -29.42
C ALA A 207 2.55 -21.36 -30.74
N PHE A 208 1.57 -20.46 -30.68
CA PHE A 208 1.04 -19.77 -31.86
C PHE A 208 2.10 -18.88 -32.54
N LEU A 209 2.83 -18.08 -31.76
CA LEU A 209 3.93 -17.24 -32.26
C LEU A 209 5.07 -18.09 -32.84
N TRP A 210 5.42 -19.21 -32.19
CA TRP A 210 6.41 -20.15 -32.70
C TRP A 210 5.97 -20.74 -34.05
N LYS A 211 4.74 -21.23 -34.16
CA LYS A 211 4.19 -21.80 -35.40
C LYS A 211 4.19 -20.75 -36.53
N LYS A 212 3.83 -19.51 -36.21
CA LYS A 212 3.86 -18.38 -37.15
C LYS A 212 5.29 -18.08 -37.65
N GLN A 213 6.29 -18.09 -36.76
CA GLN A 213 7.70 -17.91 -37.14
C GLN A 213 8.26 -19.08 -37.96
N GLN A 214 7.80 -20.31 -37.72
CA GLN A 214 8.23 -21.46 -38.53
C GLN A 214 7.70 -21.40 -39.96
N CYS A 215 6.46 -20.94 -40.17
CA CYS A 215 5.92 -20.78 -41.52
C CYS A 215 6.70 -19.74 -42.34
N THR A 216 7.12 -18.63 -41.74
CA THR A 216 7.93 -17.62 -42.45
C THR A 216 9.35 -18.10 -42.75
N ARG A 217 9.94 -18.96 -41.90
CA ARG A 217 11.29 -19.51 -42.14
C ARG A 217 11.33 -20.60 -43.21
N ARG A 218 10.23 -21.30 -43.49
CA ARG A 218 10.19 -22.35 -44.54
C ARG A 218 10.07 -21.80 -45.97
N GLY A 219 9.75 -20.52 -46.15
CA GLY A 219 9.61 -19.88 -47.47
C GLY A 219 10.90 -19.31 -48.08
N ARG A 220 12.06 -19.43 -47.42
CA ARG A 220 13.32 -18.83 -47.90
C ARG A 220 14.46 -19.84 -48.04
N ARG A 221 14.21 -20.93 -48.78
CA ARG A 221 15.29 -21.61 -49.53
C ARG A 221 15.22 -21.09 -50.96
N VAL A 222 15.66 -19.84 -51.13
CA VAL A 222 15.95 -19.30 -52.46
C VAL A 222 17.27 -19.92 -52.87
N ILE A 223 17.20 -20.74 -53.90
CA ILE A 223 18.31 -21.23 -54.70
C ILE A 223 19.14 -20.02 -55.11
N THR A 224 20.39 -19.96 -54.67
CA THR A 224 21.44 -19.19 -55.31
C THR A 224 21.69 -19.79 -56.70
N PRO A 225 21.58 -18.99 -57.76
CA PRO A 225 22.63 -18.89 -58.74
C PRO A 225 23.43 -17.64 -58.43
N ASP A 226 24.73 -17.86 -58.22
CA ASP A 226 25.84 -17.16 -58.84
C ASP A 226 25.65 -15.71 -59.34
N ILE A 227 26.73 -14.93 -59.16
CA ILE A 227 27.16 -13.75 -59.95
C ILE A 227 27.24 -12.40 -59.22
N GLU A 228 28.50 -11.92 -59.23
CA GLU A 228 29.04 -10.55 -59.22
C GLU A 228 29.00 -9.67 -57.96
N LEU A 229 30.16 -9.68 -57.31
CA LEU A 229 31.00 -8.50 -56.99
C LEU A 229 30.56 -7.16 -57.60
N GLN A 230 30.27 -6.19 -56.72
CA GLN A 230 30.82 -4.81 -56.73
C GLN A 230 30.31 -4.10 -55.45
N SER A 231 31.15 -3.90 -54.44
CA SER A 231 31.84 -2.63 -54.16
C SER A 231 31.01 -1.38 -54.51
N THR A 232 30.50 -0.67 -53.48
CA THR A 232 30.86 0.72 -53.21
C THR A 232 30.20 1.25 -51.93
N ARG A 233 30.98 2.11 -51.26
CA ARG A 233 30.67 2.93 -50.08
C ARG A 233 29.49 3.89 -50.32
N SER A 234 28.71 4.16 -49.28
CA SER A 234 28.35 5.52 -48.78
C SER A 234 27.39 5.36 -47.59
N SER A 235 27.78 5.75 -46.38
CA SER A 235 27.62 7.10 -45.81
C SER A 235 26.25 7.72 -46.11
N GLY A 236 25.35 7.70 -45.12
CA GLY A 236 23.99 8.20 -45.27
C GLY A 236 23.29 8.42 -43.94
N ARG A 237 23.91 9.24 -43.09
CA ARG A 237 23.30 9.89 -41.91
C ARG A 237 21.98 10.56 -42.33
N ARG A 238 20.82 10.04 -41.91
CA ARG A 238 19.54 10.73 -42.08
C ARG A 238 18.72 10.65 -40.81
N ASN A 239 18.74 11.78 -40.11
CA ASN A 239 17.96 12.11 -38.93
C ASN A 239 16.56 12.49 -39.41
N THR A 240 15.50 11.85 -38.90
CA THR A 240 14.11 12.28 -39.16
C THR A 240 13.35 12.38 -37.84
N ASN A 241 13.30 13.62 -37.33
CA ASN A 241 12.32 14.06 -36.33
C ASN A 241 10.92 13.96 -36.93
N THR A 242 10.13 12.97 -36.51
CA THR A 242 8.72 12.86 -36.87
C THR A 242 7.89 13.62 -35.82
N ARG A 243 7.66 14.91 -36.10
CA ARG A 243 6.70 15.76 -35.39
C ARG A 243 5.31 15.45 -35.90
N THR A 244 4.56 14.58 -35.23
CA THR A 244 3.14 14.33 -35.55
C THR A 244 2.26 15.35 -34.84
N ASN A 245 1.87 16.39 -35.58
CA ASN A 245 0.68 17.20 -35.27
C ASN A 245 -0.56 16.30 -35.44
N ARG A 246 -1.25 15.98 -34.34
CA ARG A 246 -2.62 15.46 -34.40
C ARG A 246 -3.58 16.63 -34.36
N ALA A 247 -4.25 16.84 -35.49
CA ALA A 247 -5.37 17.74 -35.63
C ALA A 247 -6.53 17.27 -34.74
N CYS A 248 -7.08 18.19 -33.94
CA CYS A 248 -8.36 18.03 -33.26
C CYS A 248 -9.48 18.03 -34.30
N SER A 249 -10.27 16.96 -34.34
CA SER A 249 -11.56 16.95 -35.03
C SER A 249 -12.63 17.60 -34.14
N PRO A 250 -13.51 18.48 -34.67
CA PRO A 250 -14.62 19.02 -33.91
C PRO A 250 -15.73 17.96 -33.78
N ILE A 251 -16.11 17.66 -32.53
CA ILE A 251 -17.24 16.78 -32.21
C ILE A 251 -18.53 17.59 -32.44
N ASN A 252 -19.28 17.22 -33.48
CA ASN A 252 -20.62 17.72 -33.75
C ASN A 252 -21.60 17.10 -32.74
N PHE A 253 -22.12 17.90 -31.81
CA PHE A 253 -23.16 17.51 -30.86
C PHE A 253 -24.54 17.77 -31.49
N LYS A 254 -25.19 16.74 -32.02
CA LYS A 254 -26.61 16.82 -32.43
C LYS A 254 -27.47 16.89 -31.16
N ARG A 255 -28.10 18.04 -30.94
CA ARG A 255 -29.25 18.18 -30.04
C ARG A 255 -30.42 17.44 -30.67
N SER A 256 -30.97 16.46 -29.96
CA SER A 256 -32.27 15.87 -30.23
C SER A 256 -33.28 16.51 -29.28
N ASP A 257 -34.22 17.25 -29.86
CA ASP A 257 -35.36 17.86 -29.19
C ASP A 257 -36.27 16.78 -28.58
N CYS A 258 -36.76 17.03 -27.37
CA CYS A 258 -37.88 16.29 -26.78
C CYS A 258 -39.18 17.09 -26.99
N PRO A 259 -40.30 16.44 -27.37
CA PRO A 259 -41.60 17.07 -27.44
C PRO A 259 -42.26 17.18 -26.05
N ILE A 260 -43.14 18.18 -25.97
CA ILE A 260 -43.92 18.66 -24.82
C ILE A 260 -44.88 17.60 -24.28
#